data_AF-A0A3D5CJT7-F1
#
_entry.id   AF-A0A3D5CJT7-F1
#
_cell.length_a   1.000
_cell.length_b   1.000
_cell.length_c   1.000
_cell.angle_alpha   90.00
_cell.angle_beta   90.00
_cell.angle_gamma   90.00
#
_symmetry.space_group_name_H-M   'P 1'
#
loop_
_entity.id
_entity.type
_entity.pdbx_description
1 polymer ?
#
loop_
_entity_poly.entity_id
_entity_poly.type
_entity_poly.pdbx_seq_one_letter_code
_entity_poly.pdbx_strand_id
1 'polypeptide(L)'
;MSEIAFVYGNGESRMGWDINQEFEGVTTWGCNAIYRDGKVDNLVAVDYNMQQEIYESEYPLDNTCWFLDWNILPKEFTQPLTWAPKGQVDLLRTGFPKELIFETRRRPYNKKTGRYEKSNRCVVQGKNPNDAAVKLKQAIEHNPDKDPKELEVKLTKNCGLYICWLANEDKVKDIEVFKGRGSGATAMYLACHEGAKTVFMFGFDMMEEGDKYIGVYKNTENYYYAKGFDCIVWRKQYKSVFNEFEDTTFYWVCKDIDNQIGKDVFEQHSNVKFITYEELNNNIR
;
A
#
# COMPACT_ATOMS: atom_id res chain seq x y z
N MET A 1 -17.80 -1.98 12.02
CA MET A 1 -17.57 -1.55 10.62
C MET A 1 -18.75 -2.06 9.78
N SER A 2 -18.92 -1.63 8.53
CA SER A 2 -19.98 -2.20 7.70
C SER A 2 -19.71 -3.68 7.38
N GLU A 3 -20.78 -4.48 7.19
CA GLU A 3 -20.69 -5.83 6.62
C GLU A 3 -20.35 -5.80 5.12
N ILE A 4 -20.47 -4.65 4.45
CA ILE A 4 -20.14 -4.48 3.03
C ILE A 4 -18.91 -3.58 2.88
N ALA A 5 -17.93 -4.04 2.12
CA ALA A 5 -16.73 -3.27 1.79
C ALA A 5 -16.49 -3.18 0.29
N PHE A 6 -16.12 -1.99 -0.19
CA PHE A 6 -15.58 -1.80 -1.54
C PHE A 6 -14.06 -1.65 -1.42
N VAL A 7 -13.30 -2.50 -2.08
CA VAL A 7 -11.83 -2.50 -2.05
C VAL A 7 -11.33 -2.13 -3.43
N TYR A 8 -10.58 -1.03 -3.51
CA TYR A 8 -10.02 -0.50 -4.74
C TYR A 8 -8.54 -0.83 -4.87
N GLY A 9 -8.24 -1.70 -5.85
CA GLY A 9 -6.92 -1.94 -6.40
C GLY A 9 -6.52 -0.88 -7.44
N ASN A 10 -5.33 -1.06 -8.03
CA ASN A 10 -4.72 -0.08 -8.93
C ASN A 10 -4.58 -0.57 -10.38
N GLY A 11 -5.26 -1.65 -10.74
CA GLY A 11 -5.33 -2.18 -12.10
C GLY A 11 -6.25 -1.35 -13.00
N GLU A 12 -5.92 -1.27 -14.29
CA GLU A 12 -6.68 -0.54 -15.31
C GLU A 12 -8.13 -1.02 -15.45
N SER A 13 -8.45 -2.27 -15.04
CA SER A 13 -9.83 -2.74 -15.09
C SER A 13 -10.80 -1.91 -14.27
N ARG A 14 -10.35 -1.18 -13.22
CA ARG A 14 -11.23 -0.29 -12.43
C ARG A 14 -11.62 1.00 -13.17
N MET A 15 -10.90 1.35 -14.23
CA MET A 15 -11.07 2.65 -14.89
C MET A 15 -12.49 2.79 -15.41
N GLY A 16 -13.18 3.90 -15.15
CA GLY A 16 -14.58 4.09 -15.55
C GLY A 16 -15.60 3.68 -14.49
N TRP A 17 -15.17 3.08 -13.39
CA TRP A 17 -15.88 3.18 -12.11
C TRP A 17 -15.51 4.49 -11.43
N ASP A 18 -16.49 5.24 -10.92
CA ASP A 18 -16.23 6.44 -10.14
C ASP A 18 -16.06 6.08 -8.66
N ILE A 19 -14.82 6.19 -8.17
CA ILE A 19 -14.48 5.83 -6.80
C ILE A 19 -15.04 6.81 -5.76
N ASN A 20 -15.51 7.99 -6.20
CA ASN A 20 -16.09 9.01 -5.31
C ASN A 20 -17.60 8.83 -5.14
N GLN A 21 -18.20 7.79 -5.73
CA GLN A 21 -19.60 7.44 -5.48
C GLN A 21 -19.78 6.99 -4.03
N GLU A 22 -20.78 7.58 -3.37
CA GLU A 22 -21.13 7.24 -1.99
C GLU A 22 -22.27 6.21 -1.99
N PHE A 23 -22.08 5.14 -1.21
CA PHE A 23 -23.08 4.10 -1.01
C PHE A 23 -23.36 3.99 0.49
N GLU A 24 -24.62 4.13 0.89
CA GLU A 24 -25.01 4.00 2.29
C GLU A 24 -24.67 2.59 2.80
N GLY A 25 -24.07 2.52 3.99
CA GLY A 25 -23.68 1.23 4.57
C GLY A 25 -22.55 0.52 3.84
N VAL A 26 -21.72 1.20 3.05
CA VAL A 26 -20.49 0.62 2.48
C VAL A 26 -19.26 1.27 3.12
N THR A 27 -18.25 0.46 3.47
CA THR A 27 -16.93 0.98 3.89
C THR A 27 -15.93 0.82 2.74
N THR A 28 -15.30 1.91 2.34
CA THR A 28 -14.33 1.92 1.25
C THR A 28 -12.90 1.70 1.74
N TRP A 29 -12.19 0.85 1.03
CA TRP A 29 -10.78 0.55 1.23
C TRP A 29 -10.04 0.80 -0.07
N GLY A 30 -8.84 1.36 0.02
CA GLY A 30 -8.00 1.63 -1.13
C GLY A 30 -6.54 1.32 -0.85
N CYS A 31 -5.72 1.16 -1.89
CA CYS A 31 -4.30 0.92 -1.73
C CYS A 31 -3.39 1.88 -2.51
N ASN A 32 -2.25 2.22 -1.90
CA ASN A 32 -1.21 3.08 -2.44
C ASN A 32 -1.76 4.39 -3.05
N ALA A 33 -1.56 4.60 -4.35
CA ALA A 33 -1.79 5.86 -5.06
C ALA A 33 -3.27 6.15 -5.38
N ILE A 34 -4.21 5.28 -4.98
CA ILE A 34 -5.66 5.50 -5.18
C ILE A 34 -6.15 6.85 -4.64
N TYR A 35 -5.51 7.35 -3.58
CA TYR A 35 -5.83 8.64 -2.97
C TYR A 35 -5.67 9.85 -3.90
N ARG A 36 -4.93 9.69 -5.00
CA ARG A 36 -4.76 10.71 -6.03
C ARG A 36 -6.02 10.90 -6.88
N ASP A 37 -6.89 9.90 -6.92
CA ASP A 37 -8.14 9.91 -7.70
C ASP A 37 -9.35 10.32 -6.85
N GLY A 38 -9.26 10.17 -5.52
CA GLY A 38 -10.42 10.33 -4.64
C GLY A 38 -10.16 9.88 -3.20
N LYS A 39 -11.21 10.00 -2.39
CA LYS A 39 -11.15 9.65 -0.96
C LYS A 39 -11.71 8.25 -0.72
N VAL A 40 -11.07 7.53 0.20
CA VAL A 40 -11.57 6.27 0.78
C VAL A 40 -11.61 6.38 2.30
N ASP A 41 -12.40 5.55 2.95
CA ASP A 41 -12.50 5.50 4.41
C ASP A 41 -11.19 4.98 5.04
N ASN A 42 -10.56 4.02 4.37
CA ASN A 42 -9.33 3.36 4.80
C ASN A 42 -8.33 3.21 3.64
N LEU A 43 -7.18 3.89 3.74
CA LEU A 43 -6.11 3.81 2.74
C LEU A 43 -4.92 2.97 3.25
N VAL A 44 -4.51 1.96 2.49
CA VAL A 44 -3.44 1.03 2.86
C VAL A 44 -2.18 1.29 2.04
N ALA A 45 -1.02 1.44 2.69
CA ALA A 45 0.27 1.57 2.01
C ALA A 45 1.39 0.81 2.73
N VAL A 46 2.15 0.01 1.99
CA VAL A 46 3.20 -0.87 2.54
C VAL A 46 4.62 -0.49 2.11
N ASP A 47 4.73 0.37 1.10
CA ASP A 47 6.00 0.85 0.56
C ASP A 47 6.35 2.19 1.19
N TYR A 48 7.57 2.33 1.72
CA TYR A 48 7.92 3.48 2.58
C TYR A 48 7.93 4.81 1.82
N ASN A 49 8.31 4.79 0.55
CA ASN A 49 8.23 5.97 -0.32
C ASN A 49 6.77 6.39 -0.59
N MET A 50 5.87 5.43 -0.81
CA MET A 50 4.43 5.69 -0.96
C MET A 50 3.81 6.23 0.34
N GLN A 51 4.21 5.68 1.49
CA GLN A 51 3.78 6.19 2.80
C GLN A 51 4.21 7.65 3.01
N GLN A 52 5.45 8.00 2.66
CA GLN A 52 5.93 9.38 2.72
C GLN A 52 5.14 10.30 1.79
N GLU A 53 4.90 9.89 0.54
CA GLU A 53 4.10 10.67 -0.42
C GLU A 53 2.69 10.96 0.10
N ILE A 54 2.00 9.91 0.60
CA ILE A 54 0.67 10.06 1.19
C ILE A 54 0.73 11.00 2.39
N TYR A 55 1.73 10.85 3.27
CA TYR A 55 1.84 11.72 4.44
C TYR A 55 2.12 13.19 4.08
N GLU A 56 2.99 13.44 3.10
CA GLU A 56 3.29 14.79 2.62
C GLU A 56 2.12 15.46 1.90
N SER A 57 1.19 14.67 1.36
CA SER A 57 -0.08 15.18 0.82
C SER A 57 -1.08 15.63 1.91
N GLU A 58 -0.74 15.45 3.19
CA GLU A 58 -1.60 15.76 4.34
C GLU A 58 -2.87 14.88 4.43
N TYR A 59 -3.02 13.89 3.55
CA TYR A 59 -4.16 12.97 3.51
C TYR A 59 -4.43 12.26 4.86
N PRO A 60 -3.41 11.74 5.59
CA PRO A 60 -3.64 11.09 6.87
C PRO A 60 -4.12 12.04 7.98
N LEU A 61 -4.08 13.36 7.76
CA LEU A 61 -4.61 14.30 8.74
C LEU A 61 -6.14 14.27 8.78
N ASP A 62 -6.81 13.87 7.69
CA ASP A 62 -8.28 13.79 7.58
C ASP A 62 -8.81 12.37 7.46
N ASN A 63 -8.01 11.46 6.90
CA ASN A 63 -8.48 10.16 6.44
C ASN A 63 -7.68 9.03 7.11
N THR A 64 -8.34 7.91 7.38
CA THR A 64 -7.68 6.78 8.04
C THR A 64 -6.69 6.14 7.08
N CYS A 65 -5.45 5.99 7.54
CA CYS A 65 -4.41 5.28 6.81
C CYS A 65 -3.93 4.07 7.61
N TRP A 66 -3.57 3.00 6.92
CA TRP A 66 -2.95 1.82 7.49
C TRP A 66 -1.59 1.64 6.84
N PHE A 67 -0.53 1.88 7.61
CA PHE A 67 0.84 1.84 7.11
C PHE A 67 1.64 0.71 7.74
N LEU A 68 2.43 0.02 6.93
CA LEU A 68 3.34 -1.02 7.41
C LEU A 68 4.52 -0.40 8.15
N ASP A 69 4.89 -1.00 9.29
CA ASP A 69 6.05 -0.62 10.11
C ASP A 69 5.98 0.83 10.62
N TRP A 70 4.77 1.31 10.95
CA TRP A 70 4.52 2.69 11.38
C TRP A 70 4.77 2.91 12.88
N ASN A 71 5.97 2.55 13.31
CA ASN A 71 6.37 2.63 14.72
C ASN A 71 6.87 4.04 15.06
N ILE A 72 6.04 4.82 15.74
CA ILE A 72 6.38 6.18 16.17
C ILE A 72 7.49 6.11 17.23
N LEU A 73 8.62 6.77 16.96
CA LEU A 73 9.74 6.79 17.90
C LEU A 73 9.38 7.57 19.17
N PRO A 74 9.90 7.14 20.34
CA PRO A 74 9.84 7.93 21.56
C PRO A 74 10.46 9.32 21.37
N LYS A 75 9.93 10.34 22.06
CA LYS A 75 10.31 11.75 21.87
C LYS A 75 11.81 12.00 22.13
N GLU A 76 12.43 11.17 22.97
CA GLU A 76 13.85 11.24 23.33
C GLU A 76 14.76 11.01 22.11
N PHE A 77 14.28 10.32 21.08
CA PHE A 77 15.04 10.10 19.84
C PHE A 77 15.16 11.35 18.96
N THR A 78 14.19 12.26 19.06
CA THR A 78 14.14 13.48 18.24
C THR A 78 14.65 14.72 18.97
N GLN A 79 14.83 14.62 20.29
CA GLN A 79 15.39 15.67 21.13
C GLN A 79 16.92 15.74 20.99
N PRO A 80 17.51 16.95 21.16
CA PRO A 80 18.96 17.09 21.21
C PRO A 80 19.58 16.24 22.33
N LEU A 81 20.74 15.66 22.07
CA LEU A 81 21.53 14.95 23.07
C LEU A 81 22.14 15.95 24.07
N THR A 82 22.41 15.51 25.29
CA THR A 82 23.00 16.38 26.33
C THR A 82 24.36 16.97 25.94
N TRP A 83 25.09 16.29 25.06
CA TRP A 83 26.43 16.67 24.61
C TRP A 83 26.49 17.13 23.15
N ALA A 84 25.36 17.18 22.42
CA ALA A 84 25.33 17.64 21.03
C ALA A 84 23.97 18.25 20.64
N PRO A 85 23.93 19.26 19.75
CA PRO A 85 22.68 19.85 19.27
C PRO A 85 21.86 18.89 18.38
N LYS A 86 22.37 17.69 18.11
CA LYS A 86 21.78 16.63 17.27
C LYS A 86 20.99 15.65 18.13
N GLY A 87 19.91 15.10 17.60
CA GLY A 87 19.18 13.99 18.21
C GLY A 87 19.66 12.62 17.74
N GLN A 88 19.09 11.55 18.29
CA GLN A 88 19.47 10.18 17.89
C GLN A 88 19.15 9.90 16.42
N VAL A 89 18.06 10.48 15.90
CA VAL A 89 17.72 10.41 14.47
C VAL A 89 18.84 10.97 13.58
N ASP A 90 19.53 12.03 14.02
CA ASP A 90 20.66 12.59 13.28
C ASP A 90 21.88 11.66 13.25
N LEU A 91 22.03 10.80 14.25
CA LEU A 91 23.08 9.78 14.28
C LEU A 91 22.76 8.63 13.34
N LEU A 92 21.49 8.24 13.19
CA LEU A 92 21.10 7.20 12.21
C LEU A 92 21.53 7.57 10.80
N ARG A 93 21.44 8.87 10.44
CA ARG A 93 21.88 9.39 9.14
C ARG A 93 23.35 9.12 8.85
N THR A 94 24.22 9.02 9.87
CA THR A 94 25.66 8.79 9.63
C THR A 94 25.95 7.38 9.13
N GLY A 95 25.02 6.44 9.29
CA GLY A 95 25.13 5.07 8.80
C GLY A 95 24.71 4.88 7.34
N PHE A 96 24.20 5.92 6.67
CA PHE A 96 23.63 5.82 5.32
C PHE A 96 24.27 6.81 4.35
N PRO A 97 24.46 6.42 3.07
CA PRO A 97 24.76 7.37 1.99
C PRO A 97 23.68 8.44 1.87
N LYS A 98 24.05 9.68 1.54
CA LYS A 98 23.11 10.83 1.53
C LYS A 98 21.96 10.63 0.55
N GLU A 99 22.24 10.00 -0.58
CA GLU A 99 21.29 9.66 -1.64
C GLU A 99 20.29 8.57 -1.26
N LEU A 100 20.54 7.86 -0.16
CA LEU A 100 19.65 6.84 0.41
C LEU A 100 19.00 7.32 1.71
N ILE A 101 18.99 8.63 1.97
CA ILE A 101 18.25 9.23 3.08
C ILE A 101 17.05 9.97 2.50
N PHE A 102 15.86 9.46 2.78
CA PHE A 102 14.58 10.00 2.32
C PHE A 102 13.85 10.59 3.52
N GLU A 103 13.58 11.88 3.50
CA GLU A 103 13.03 12.58 4.66
C GLU A 103 11.93 13.55 4.24
N THR A 104 10.76 13.41 4.87
CA THR A 104 9.66 14.34 4.67
C THR A 104 9.94 15.68 5.34
N ARG A 105 9.16 16.71 5.02
CA ARG A 105 9.29 18.01 5.70
C ARG A 105 9.11 17.85 7.22
N ARG A 106 10.12 18.28 8.00
CA ARG A 106 10.03 18.39 9.48
C ARG A 106 9.00 19.42 9.98
N ARG A 107 8.29 20.09 9.09
CA ARG A 107 7.22 21.02 9.42
C ARG A 107 5.90 20.53 8.85
N PRO A 108 5.26 19.50 9.42
CA PRO A 108 3.93 19.08 9.01
C PRO A 108 2.88 20.11 9.41
N TYR A 109 1.74 20.10 8.72
CA TYR A 109 0.64 21.03 8.95
C TYR A 109 -0.07 20.73 10.28
N ASN A 110 -0.26 21.75 11.12
CA ASN A 110 -1.05 21.66 12.33
C ASN A 110 -2.44 22.28 12.08
N LYS A 111 -3.47 21.43 12.06
CA LYS A 111 -4.87 21.85 11.85
C LYS A 111 -5.43 22.72 12.96
N LYS A 112 -5.00 22.55 14.20
CA LYS A 112 -5.49 23.33 15.33
C LYS A 112 -5.04 24.79 15.25
N THR A 113 -3.84 25.02 14.72
CA THR A 113 -3.26 26.38 14.61
C THR A 113 -3.34 26.96 13.20
N GLY A 114 -3.65 26.14 12.19
CA GLY A 114 -3.68 26.53 10.78
C GLY A 114 -2.30 26.84 10.20
N ARG A 115 -1.23 26.27 10.76
CA ARG A 115 0.16 26.60 10.42
C ARG A 115 1.06 25.36 10.37
N TYR A 116 2.13 25.44 9.59
CA TYR A 116 3.21 24.45 9.61
C TYR A 116 4.07 24.61 10.86
N GLU A 117 4.24 23.54 11.65
CA GLU A 117 4.95 23.56 12.92
C GLU A 117 6.07 22.53 12.95
N LYS A 118 7.18 22.84 13.63
CA LYS A 118 8.31 21.91 13.74
C LYS A 118 7.88 20.66 14.50
N SER A 119 7.99 19.50 13.86
CA SER A 119 7.70 18.21 14.46
C SER A 119 8.82 17.74 15.39
N ASN A 120 8.39 17.12 16.48
CA ASN A 120 9.21 16.35 17.44
C ASN A 120 8.84 14.86 17.45
N ARG A 121 8.05 14.38 16.49
CA ARG A 121 7.65 12.97 16.35
C ARG A 121 8.02 12.50 14.97
N CYS A 122 8.58 11.30 14.87
CA CYS A 122 8.83 10.69 13.58
C CYS A 122 8.64 9.18 13.62
N VAL A 123 8.41 8.62 12.45
CA VAL A 123 8.66 7.22 12.14
C VAL A 123 10.00 7.15 11.41
N VAL A 124 10.81 6.16 11.75
CA VAL A 124 12.03 5.83 11.01
C VAL A 124 11.94 4.39 10.52
N GLN A 125 12.05 4.22 9.21
CA GLN A 125 11.93 2.96 8.50
C GLN A 125 13.11 2.79 7.54
N GLY A 126 13.18 1.61 6.92
CA GLY A 126 14.08 1.38 5.81
C GLY A 126 14.91 0.11 5.96
N LYS A 127 15.63 -0.21 4.90
CA LYS A 127 16.48 -1.38 4.81
C LYS A 127 17.93 -0.96 4.59
N ASN A 128 18.84 -1.57 5.34
CA ASN A 128 20.27 -1.32 5.19
C ASN A 128 20.75 -1.69 3.77
N PRO A 129 21.41 -0.77 3.03
CA PRO A 129 21.89 -1.03 1.68
C PRO A 129 22.95 -2.14 1.60
N ASN A 130 23.76 -2.33 2.63
CA ASN A 130 24.76 -3.40 2.65
C ASN A 130 24.08 -4.77 2.70
N ASP A 131 23.03 -4.92 3.54
CA ASP A 131 22.26 -6.16 3.62
C ASP A 131 21.50 -6.44 2.32
N ALA A 132 20.99 -5.39 1.67
CA ALA A 132 20.35 -5.50 0.36
C ALA A 132 21.35 -6.00 -0.71
N ALA A 133 22.57 -5.45 -0.72
CA ALA A 133 23.62 -5.83 -1.66
C ALA A 133 24.08 -7.29 -1.46
N VAL A 134 24.26 -7.73 -0.20
CA VAL A 134 24.61 -9.13 0.12
C VAL A 134 23.53 -10.09 -0.36
N LYS A 135 22.25 -9.78 -0.07
CA LYS A 135 21.11 -10.60 -0.51
C LYS A 135 20.97 -10.61 -2.03
N LEU A 136 21.27 -9.51 -2.71
CA LEU A 136 21.25 -9.43 -4.17
C LEU A 136 22.30 -10.35 -4.78
N LYS A 137 23.54 -10.30 -4.28
CA LYS A 137 24.61 -11.19 -4.73
C LYS A 137 24.21 -12.66 -4.59
N GLN A 138 23.71 -13.05 -3.42
CA GLN A 138 23.22 -14.41 -3.18
C GLN A 138 22.05 -14.77 -4.11
N ALA A 139 21.10 -13.87 -4.34
CA ALA A 139 19.96 -14.15 -5.20
C ALA A 139 20.37 -14.39 -6.66
N ILE A 140 21.33 -13.63 -7.18
CA ILE A 140 21.90 -13.80 -8.52
C ILE A 140 22.62 -15.16 -8.63
N GLU A 141 23.41 -15.53 -7.62
CA GLU A 141 24.12 -16.82 -7.58
C GLU A 141 23.16 -18.03 -7.55
N HIS A 142 22.07 -17.94 -6.79
CA HIS A 142 21.11 -19.05 -6.63
C HIS A 142 19.99 -19.09 -7.67
N ASN A 143 19.81 -18.02 -8.47
CA ASN A 143 18.76 -17.93 -9.50
C ASN A 143 19.37 -17.47 -10.83
N PRO A 144 20.28 -18.26 -11.45
CA PRO A 144 20.99 -17.85 -12.66
C PRO A 144 20.06 -17.59 -13.86
N ASP A 145 18.86 -18.17 -13.86
CA ASP A 145 17.87 -18.03 -14.94
C ASP A 145 17.02 -16.74 -14.83
N LYS A 146 17.14 -15.99 -13.72
CA LYS A 146 16.36 -14.75 -13.52
C LYS A 146 17.13 -13.53 -13.98
N ASP A 147 16.40 -12.54 -14.51
CA ASP A 147 16.95 -11.24 -14.86
C ASP A 147 17.54 -10.56 -13.60
N PRO A 148 18.87 -10.30 -13.55
CA PRO A 148 19.50 -9.66 -12.42
C PRO A 148 18.90 -8.28 -12.09
N LYS A 149 18.35 -7.57 -13.09
CA LYS A 149 17.72 -6.25 -12.87
C LYS A 149 16.41 -6.38 -12.11
N GLU A 150 15.65 -7.45 -12.34
CA GLU A 150 14.42 -7.73 -11.60
C GLU A 150 14.72 -8.12 -10.15
N LEU A 151 15.77 -8.91 -9.93
CA LEU A 151 16.27 -9.23 -8.60
C LEU A 151 16.75 -7.97 -7.86
N GLU A 152 17.51 -7.10 -8.55
CA GLU A 152 17.99 -5.84 -7.99
C GLU A 152 16.83 -4.99 -7.49
N VAL A 153 15.81 -4.78 -8.31
CA VAL A 153 14.67 -3.93 -7.93
C VAL A 153 13.90 -4.55 -6.79
N LYS A 154 13.63 -5.86 -6.85
CA LYS A 154 12.92 -6.54 -5.78
C LYS A 154 13.66 -6.45 -4.44
N LEU A 155 14.99 -6.55 -4.46
CA LEU A 155 15.80 -6.58 -3.24
C LEU A 155 16.24 -5.20 -2.77
N THR A 156 16.26 -4.20 -3.63
CA THR A 156 16.53 -2.80 -3.27
C THR A 156 15.24 -2.02 -2.97
N LYS A 157 14.06 -2.64 -3.12
CA LYS A 157 12.80 -2.08 -2.62
C LYS A 157 12.92 -1.70 -1.14
N ASN A 158 12.45 -0.50 -0.79
CA ASN A 158 12.53 0.09 0.56
C ASN A 158 13.97 0.22 1.12
N CYS A 159 15.00 0.17 0.27
CA CYS A 159 16.40 0.36 0.65
C CYS A 159 16.70 1.83 0.96
N GLY A 160 17.43 2.08 2.05
CA GLY A 160 17.75 3.41 2.54
C GLY A 160 17.16 3.66 3.93
N LEU A 161 17.26 4.92 4.38
CA LEU A 161 16.74 5.43 5.63
C LEU A 161 15.57 6.37 5.32
N TYR A 162 14.37 6.00 5.75
CA TYR A 162 13.15 6.78 5.56
C TYR A 162 12.77 7.43 6.89
N ILE A 163 12.73 8.76 6.92
CA ILE A 163 12.36 9.56 8.10
C ILE A 163 11.07 10.32 7.77
N CYS A 164 9.95 9.91 8.36
CA CYS A 164 8.69 10.63 8.23
C CYS A 164 8.41 11.45 9.48
N TRP A 165 8.41 12.78 9.36
CA TRP A 165 8.06 13.69 10.46
C TRP A 165 6.55 13.88 10.56
N LEU A 166 6.02 13.68 11.76
CA LEU A 166 4.59 13.57 11.98
C LEU A 166 3.97 14.86 12.51
N ALA A 167 2.74 15.14 12.11
CA ALA A 167 1.90 16.12 12.80
C ALA A 167 1.67 15.71 14.27
N ASN A 168 1.14 16.63 15.07
CA ASN A 168 0.79 16.32 16.46
C ASN A 168 -0.32 15.26 16.54
N GLU A 169 -1.20 15.24 15.55
CA GLU A 169 -2.29 14.29 15.40
C GLU A 169 -2.40 13.91 13.92
N ASP A 170 -2.51 12.61 13.66
CA ASP A 170 -2.83 12.04 12.35
C ASP A 170 -3.70 10.80 12.58
N LYS A 171 -4.19 10.21 11.49
CA LYS A 171 -5.06 9.02 11.51
C LYS A 171 -4.35 7.81 10.92
N VAL A 172 -3.03 7.72 11.07
CA VAL A 172 -2.28 6.53 10.64
C VAL A 172 -2.34 5.46 11.74
N LYS A 173 -2.67 4.24 11.35
CA LYS A 173 -2.61 3.01 12.15
C LYS A 173 -1.48 2.13 11.65
N ASP A 174 -0.72 1.51 12.56
CA ASP A 174 0.24 0.46 12.17
C ASP A 174 -0.51 -0.78 11.70
N ILE A 175 -0.04 -1.39 10.62
CA ILE A 175 -0.52 -2.69 10.17
C ILE A 175 0.16 -3.75 11.04
N GLU A 176 -0.53 -4.28 12.04
CA GLU A 176 0.03 -5.29 12.95
C GLU A 176 -0.13 -6.73 12.44
N VAL A 177 -1.11 -6.96 11.56
CA VAL A 177 -1.50 -8.27 11.02
C VAL A 177 -1.24 -8.38 9.53
N PHE A 178 -1.16 -9.61 8.99
CA PHE A 178 -0.95 -9.87 7.56
C PHE A 178 0.27 -9.15 6.95
N LYS A 179 1.33 -8.97 7.75
CA LYS A 179 2.59 -8.31 7.37
C LYS A 179 3.30 -9.04 6.22
N GLY A 180 4.07 -8.28 5.44
CA GLY A 180 4.87 -8.83 4.32
C GLY A 180 4.02 -9.22 3.10
N ARG A 181 2.91 -8.50 2.88
CA ARG A 181 1.96 -8.69 1.77
C ARG A 181 1.84 -7.41 0.97
N GLY A 182 1.33 -7.49 -0.26
CA GLY A 182 1.08 -6.32 -1.10
C GLY A 182 -0.11 -5.53 -0.57
N SER A 183 -0.10 -4.21 -0.75
CA SER A 183 -1.12 -3.32 -0.18
C SER A 183 -2.54 -3.62 -0.64
N GLY A 184 -2.75 -4.10 -1.88
CA GLY A 184 -4.07 -4.56 -2.34
C GLY A 184 -4.58 -5.77 -1.55
N ALA A 185 -3.73 -6.77 -1.33
CA ALA A 185 -4.09 -7.95 -0.54
C ALA A 185 -4.30 -7.59 0.94
N THR A 186 -3.47 -6.68 1.47
CA THR A 186 -3.63 -6.19 2.84
C THR A 186 -4.89 -5.34 3.03
N ALA A 187 -5.30 -4.53 2.05
CA ALA A 187 -6.57 -3.81 2.09
C ALA A 187 -7.76 -4.78 2.13
N MET A 188 -7.73 -5.82 1.30
CA MET A 188 -8.75 -6.87 1.29
C MET A 188 -8.79 -7.64 2.61
N TYR A 189 -7.61 -8.01 3.15
CA TYR A 189 -7.49 -8.66 4.44
C TYR A 189 -8.08 -7.81 5.57
N LEU A 190 -7.66 -6.54 5.66
CA LEU A 190 -8.11 -5.64 6.73
C LEU A 190 -9.61 -5.35 6.65
N ALA A 191 -10.18 -5.24 5.44
CA ALA A 191 -11.62 -5.13 5.28
C ALA A 191 -12.38 -6.31 5.91
N CYS A 192 -11.93 -7.54 5.64
CA CYS A 192 -12.52 -8.75 6.22
C CYS A 192 -12.25 -8.85 7.73
N HIS A 193 -11.03 -8.55 8.16
CA HIS A 193 -10.61 -8.57 9.57
C HIS A 193 -11.42 -7.60 10.43
N GLU A 194 -11.82 -6.47 9.86
CA GLU A 194 -12.67 -5.48 10.53
C GLU A 194 -14.18 -5.75 10.40
N GLY A 195 -14.56 -6.89 9.81
CA GLY A 195 -15.90 -7.44 9.86
C GLY A 195 -16.69 -7.45 8.56
N ALA A 196 -16.11 -7.07 7.42
CA ALA A 196 -16.80 -7.18 6.14
C ALA A 196 -17.11 -8.66 5.81
N LYS A 197 -18.36 -8.93 5.41
CA LYS A 197 -18.88 -10.23 4.96
C LYS A 197 -19.19 -10.27 3.46
N THR A 198 -19.31 -9.09 2.85
CA THR A 198 -19.41 -8.94 1.41
C THR A 198 -18.36 -7.94 0.94
N VAL A 199 -17.44 -8.37 0.07
CA VAL A 199 -16.33 -7.55 -0.41
C VAL A 199 -16.39 -7.41 -1.93
N PHE A 200 -16.52 -6.18 -2.41
CA PHE A 200 -16.47 -5.84 -3.83
C PHE A 200 -15.06 -5.38 -4.20
N MET A 201 -14.41 -6.12 -5.10
CA MET A 201 -13.02 -5.94 -5.49
C MET A 201 -12.93 -5.28 -6.87
N PHE A 202 -12.32 -4.10 -6.94
CA PHE A 202 -12.15 -3.34 -8.18
C PHE A 202 -10.67 -3.23 -8.55
N GLY A 203 -10.30 -3.41 -9.83
CA GLY A 203 -8.91 -3.15 -10.25
C GLY A 203 -7.88 -4.15 -9.73
N PHE A 204 -8.29 -5.39 -9.48
CA PHE A 204 -7.42 -6.49 -9.05
C PHE A 204 -6.93 -7.32 -10.24
N ASP A 205 -6.27 -6.70 -11.22
CA ASP A 205 -5.87 -7.39 -12.46
C ASP A 205 -4.76 -8.41 -12.24
N MET A 206 -4.98 -9.68 -12.63
CA MET A 206 -3.99 -10.75 -12.50
C MET A 206 -3.34 -11.11 -13.84
N MET A 207 -2.40 -10.28 -14.28
CA MET A 207 -1.60 -10.51 -15.48
C MET A 207 -0.86 -11.86 -15.46
N GLU A 208 -0.66 -12.44 -16.64
CA GLU A 208 0.14 -13.65 -16.86
C GLU A 208 1.61 -13.34 -17.16
N GLU A 209 2.44 -14.38 -17.19
CA GLU A 209 3.84 -14.23 -17.58
C GLU A 209 3.95 -13.76 -19.04
N GLY A 210 4.68 -12.66 -19.27
CA GLY A 210 4.81 -12.04 -20.59
C GLY A 210 3.82 -10.90 -20.86
N ASP A 211 2.80 -10.73 -20.02
CA ASP A 211 1.87 -9.60 -20.14
C ASP A 211 2.54 -8.26 -19.81
N LYS A 212 2.02 -7.21 -20.43
CA LYS A 212 2.41 -5.83 -20.09
C LYS A 212 1.77 -5.43 -18.77
N TYR A 213 2.55 -4.72 -17.94
CA TYR A 213 2.02 -4.12 -16.71
C TYR A 213 0.92 -3.09 -17.02
N ILE A 214 -0.28 -3.31 -16.48
CA ILE A 214 -1.47 -2.45 -16.66
C ILE A 214 -1.94 -1.79 -15.36
N GLY A 215 -1.01 -1.16 -14.65
CA GLY A 215 -1.37 -0.32 -13.50
C GLY A 215 -1.75 1.10 -13.91
N VAL A 216 -2.82 1.65 -13.33
CA VAL A 216 -3.30 3.03 -13.57
C VAL A 216 -2.20 4.05 -13.33
N TYR A 217 -1.37 3.84 -12.32
CA TYR A 217 -0.32 4.77 -11.90
C TYR A 217 1.05 4.50 -12.50
N LYS A 218 1.18 3.59 -13.47
CA LYS A 218 2.48 3.26 -14.07
C LYS A 218 3.22 4.52 -14.53
N ASN A 219 4.51 4.59 -14.24
CA ASN A 219 5.40 5.72 -14.58
C ASN A 219 5.07 7.04 -13.87
N THR A 220 4.30 7.01 -12.78
CA THR A 220 4.15 8.16 -11.88
C THR A 220 5.13 8.06 -10.71
N GLU A 221 5.26 9.15 -9.94
CA GLU A 221 6.07 9.18 -8.73
C GLU A 221 5.75 8.00 -7.81
N ASN A 222 6.79 7.38 -7.23
CA ASN A 222 6.69 6.19 -6.37
C ASN A 222 5.95 4.97 -6.95
N TYR A 223 5.65 5.01 -8.25
CA TYR A 223 5.06 3.92 -9.05
C TYR A 223 5.91 3.70 -10.32
N TYR A 224 7.22 3.70 -10.12
CA TYR A 224 8.17 3.45 -11.19
C TYR A 224 8.42 1.96 -11.30
N TYR A 225 7.64 1.26 -12.12
CA TYR A 225 8.10 0.01 -12.72
C TYR A 225 7.31 -0.30 -14.00
N ALA A 226 8.03 -0.39 -15.12
CA ALA A 226 7.48 -0.53 -16.47
C ALA A 226 7.59 -1.96 -17.05
N LYS A 227 7.91 -2.96 -16.22
CA LYS A 227 7.98 -4.36 -16.64
C LYS A 227 7.01 -5.19 -15.81
N GLY A 228 6.16 -5.97 -16.49
CA GLY A 228 5.13 -6.82 -15.89
C GLY A 228 5.71 -7.62 -14.74
N PHE A 229 5.22 -7.36 -13.53
CA PHE A 229 5.46 -8.29 -12.43
C PHE A 229 4.62 -9.52 -12.71
N ASP A 230 5.27 -10.69 -12.68
CA ASP A 230 4.54 -11.93 -12.53
C ASP A 230 3.66 -11.83 -11.27
N CYS A 231 2.34 -11.86 -11.51
CA CYS A 231 1.34 -11.71 -10.48
C CYS A 231 1.21 -12.97 -9.61
N ILE A 232 1.96 -14.05 -9.83
CA ILE A 232 1.92 -15.28 -9.00
C ILE A 232 2.00 -14.97 -7.51
N VAL A 233 2.85 -14.02 -7.09
CA VAL A 233 2.94 -13.64 -5.68
C VAL A 233 1.62 -13.02 -5.20
N TRP A 234 1.05 -12.08 -5.95
CA TRP A 234 -0.24 -11.47 -5.59
C TRP A 234 -1.37 -12.49 -5.61
N ARG A 235 -1.41 -13.37 -6.61
CA ARG A 235 -2.37 -14.47 -6.71
C ARG A 235 -2.37 -15.32 -5.44
N LYS A 236 -1.18 -15.75 -4.97
CA LYS A 236 -1.04 -16.51 -3.72
C LYS A 236 -1.55 -15.74 -2.49
N GLN A 237 -1.32 -14.43 -2.44
CA GLN A 237 -1.80 -13.60 -1.33
C GLN A 237 -3.32 -13.48 -1.34
N TYR A 238 -3.95 -13.24 -2.48
CA TYR A 238 -5.42 -13.20 -2.54
C TYR A 238 -6.04 -14.56 -2.21
N LYS A 239 -5.50 -15.68 -2.71
CA LYS A 239 -5.93 -17.03 -2.30
C LYS A 239 -5.86 -17.23 -0.79
N SER A 240 -4.79 -16.73 -0.14
CA SER A 240 -4.69 -16.82 1.32
C SER A 240 -5.79 -16.04 2.04
N VAL A 241 -6.19 -14.87 1.53
CA VAL A 241 -7.31 -14.11 2.10
C VAL A 241 -8.64 -14.82 1.86
N PHE A 242 -8.90 -15.29 0.63
CA PHE A 242 -10.14 -16.01 0.31
C PHE A 242 -10.34 -17.26 1.15
N ASN A 243 -9.26 -17.98 1.44
CA ASN A 243 -9.27 -19.19 2.28
C ASN A 243 -9.33 -18.85 3.78
N GLU A 244 -8.82 -17.71 4.23
CA GLU A 244 -8.91 -17.32 5.64
C GLU A 244 -10.32 -16.84 6.00
N PHE A 245 -11.01 -16.22 5.04
CA PHE A 245 -12.36 -15.68 5.20
C PHE A 245 -13.38 -16.43 4.33
N GLU A 246 -13.50 -17.74 4.56
CA GLU A 246 -14.40 -18.62 3.78
C GLU A 246 -15.88 -18.22 3.92
N ASP A 247 -16.25 -17.55 5.02
CA ASP A 247 -17.59 -17.04 5.30
C ASP A 247 -17.88 -15.66 4.66
N THR A 248 -16.91 -15.09 3.95
CA THR A 248 -17.02 -13.81 3.25
C THR A 248 -17.20 -14.05 1.76
N THR A 249 -18.17 -13.38 1.14
CA THR A 249 -18.36 -13.41 -0.32
C THR A 249 -17.56 -12.28 -0.98
N PHE A 250 -16.69 -12.64 -1.91
CA PHE A 250 -15.90 -11.73 -2.72
C PHE A 250 -16.53 -11.59 -4.10
N TYR A 251 -16.88 -10.36 -4.47
CA TYR A 251 -17.35 -10.02 -5.80
C TYR A 251 -16.24 -9.31 -6.55
N TRP A 252 -15.68 -9.94 -7.56
CA TRP A 252 -14.78 -9.29 -8.48
C TRP A 252 -15.58 -8.44 -9.46
N VAL A 253 -15.41 -7.14 -9.34
CA VAL A 253 -16.19 -6.14 -10.05
C VAL A 253 -15.42 -5.70 -11.30
N CYS A 254 -16.03 -5.93 -12.46
CA CYS A 254 -15.40 -5.70 -13.76
C CYS A 254 -16.34 -5.00 -14.75
N LYS A 255 -15.82 -4.54 -15.88
CA LYS A 255 -16.66 -4.02 -16.97
C LYS A 255 -17.36 -5.14 -17.73
N ASP A 256 -16.61 -6.20 -17.97
CA ASP A 256 -16.99 -7.33 -18.80
C ASP A 256 -16.38 -8.58 -18.17
N ILE A 257 -17.23 -9.52 -17.78
CA ILE A 257 -16.83 -10.74 -17.08
C ILE A 257 -16.00 -11.65 -18.00
N ASP A 258 -16.30 -11.68 -19.30
CA ASP A 258 -15.62 -12.58 -20.23
C ASP A 258 -14.22 -12.10 -20.59
N ASN A 259 -13.97 -10.80 -20.46
CA ASN A 259 -12.69 -10.17 -20.71
C ASN A 259 -11.93 -9.79 -19.42
N GLN A 260 -12.40 -10.22 -18.24
CA GLN A 260 -11.71 -9.92 -16.98
C GLN A 260 -10.38 -10.66 -16.87
N ILE A 261 -9.30 -9.90 -16.72
CA ILE A 261 -7.94 -10.42 -16.62
C ILE A 261 -7.79 -11.22 -15.34
N GLY A 262 -7.48 -12.50 -15.49
CA GLY A 262 -7.29 -13.42 -14.37
C GLY A 262 -8.54 -14.12 -13.87
N LYS A 263 -9.66 -14.10 -14.62
CA LYS A 263 -10.89 -14.82 -14.29
C LYS A 263 -10.62 -16.27 -13.89
N ASP A 264 -9.93 -17.01 -14.74
CA ASP A 264 -9.60 -18.44 -14.58
C ASP A 264 -8.76 -18.74 -13.32
N VAL A 265 -8.07 -17.73 -12.78
CA VAL A 265 -7.22 -17.88 -11.59
C VAL A 265 -8.05 -18.14 -10.33
N PHE A 266 -9.25 -17.55 -10.28
CA PHE A 266 -10.08 -17.47 -9.08
C PHE A 266 -11.52 -17.93 -9.26
N GLU A 267 -11.99 -18.18 -10.47
CA GLU A 267 -13.35 -18.69 -10.72
C GLU A 267 -13.68 -20.01 -10.01
N GLN A 268 -12.66 -20.79 -9.65
CA GLN A 268 -12.81 -22.05 -8.93
C GLN A 268 -12.99 -21.87 -7.41
N HIS A 269 -12.77 -20.67 -6.87
CA HIS A 269 -12.99 -20.40 -5.46
C HIS A 269 -14.48 -20.18 -5.17
N SER A 270 -15.04 -21.02 -4.31
CA SER A 270 -16.50 -21.04 -4.04
C SER A 270 -17.08 -19.73 -3.50
N ASN A 271 -16.26 -18.93 -2.81
CA ASN A 271 -16.63 -17.64 -2.26
C ASN A 271 -16.21 -16.44 -3.12
N VAL A 272 -15.72 -16.68 -4.35
CA VAL A 272 -15.39 -15.63 -5.33
C VAL A 272 -16.41 -15.68 -6.47
N LYS A 273 -17.04 -14.54 -6.74
CA LYS A 273 -18.04 -14.35 -7.80
C LYS A 273 -17.61 -13.18 -8.68
N PHE A 274 -18.14 -13.12 -9.90
CA PHE A 274 -17.91 -12.00 -10.82
C PHE A 274 -19.20 -11.22 -10.99
N ILE A 275 -19.09 -9.90 -11.11
CA ILE A 275 -20.23 -9.00 -11.34
C ILE A 275 -19.78 -7.81 -12.16
N THR A 276 -20.64 -7.33 -13.05
CA THR A 276 -20.38 -6.12 -13.84
C THR A 276 -20.70 -4.85 -13.05
N TYR A 277 -20.18 -3.70 -13.50
CA TYR A 277 -20.56 -2.39 -12.95
C TYR A 277 -22.06 -2.11 -13.06
N GLU A 278 -22.69 -2.56 -14.16
CA GLU A 278 -24.11 -2.38 -14.39
C GLU A 278 -24.94 -3.20 -13.39
N GLU A 279 -24.61 -4.48 -13.23
CA GLU A 279 -25.27 -5.35 -12.26
C GLU A 279 -25.09 -4.82 -10.83
N LEU A 280 -23.89 -4.35 -10.47
CA LEU A 280 -23.64 -3.77 -9.15
C LEU A 280 -24.54 -2.55 -8.87
N ASN A 281 -24.58 -1.60 -9.81
CA ASN A 281 -25.38 -0.38 -9.71
C ASN A 281 -26.90 -0.62 -9.67
N ASN A 282 -27.36 -1.79 -10.14
CA ASN A 282 -28.75 -2.19 -10.06
C ASN A 282 -29.10 -2.89 -8.73
N ASN A 283 -28.10 -3.43 -8.03
CA ASN A 283 -28.29 -4.22 -6.80
C ASN A 283 -27.95 -3.47 -5.50
N ILE A 284 -27.17 -2.38 -5.55
CA ILE A 284 -26.75 -1.60 -4.36
C ILE A 284 -27.22 -0.15 -4.46
N ARG A 285 -28.53 0.08 -4.61
CA ARG A 285 -29.12 1.42 -4.48
C ARG A 285 -29.80 1.60 -3.14
#